data_AF-A0A4Y2VDV2-F1
#
_entry.id   AF-A0A4Y2VDV2-F1
#
_cell.length_a   1.000
_cell.length_b   1.000
_cell.length_c   1.000
_cell.angle_alpha   90.00
_cell.angle_beta   90.00
_cell.angle_gamma   90.00
#
_symmetry.space_group_name_H-M   'P 1'
#
loop_
_entity.id
_entity.type
_entity.pdbx_description
1 polymer ?
#
loop_
_entity_poly.entity_id
_entity_poly.type
_entity_poly.pdbx_seq_one_letter_code
_entity_poly.pdbx_strand_id
1 'polypeptide(L)'
;MGNFGNERADHLAKEGTFISDETISFVPSRNQIRNGENKIIIELWQNRWNESNKARWTKILIDNANLDRLYGDFYMNQILAAHGVFSEHQAGFFEKRCYVYMAKKRDLCSM
;
A
#
# COMPACT_ATOMS: atom_id res chain seq x y z
N MET A 1 -38.46 -51.00 -2.57
CA MET A 1 -39.45 -51.03 -3.67
C MET A 1 -39.67 -49.60 -4.11
N GLY A 2 -39.48 -49.30 -5.40
CA GLY A 2 -39.78 -47.98 -5.97
C GLY A 2 -41.27 -47.88 -6.32
N ASN A 3 -41.88 -46.71 -6.08
CA ASN A 3 -43.28 -46.46 -6.41
C ASN A 3 -43.40 -46.25 -7.93
N PHE A 4 -43.87 -47.28 -8.63
CA PHE A 4 -44.21 -47.20 -10.06
C PHE A 4 -45.28 -46.12 -10.29
N GLY A 5 -45.02 -45.18 -11.19
CA GLY A 5 -45.90 -44.02 -11.50
C GLY A 5 -45.28 -42.64 -11.21
N ASN A 6 -44.12 -42.60 -10.54
CA ASN A 6 -43.35 -41.37 -10.28
C ASN A 6 -42.43 -40.97 -11.46
N GLU A 7 -42.28 -41.81 -12.48
CA GLU A 7 -41.21 -41.66 -13.48
C GLU A 7 -41.32 -40.34 -14.24
N ARG A 8 -42.54 -39.86 -14.46
CA ARG A 8 -42.80 -38.56 -15.09
C ARG A 8 -42.47 -37.39 -14.17
N ALA A 9 -42.75 -37.50 -12.88
CA ALA A 9 -42.41 -36.47 -11.90
C ALA A 9 -40.89 -36.42 -11.65
N ASP A 10 -40.21 -37.56 -11.59
CA ASP A 10 -38.74 -37.63 -11.53
C ASP A 10 -38.09 -37.06 -12.78
N HIS A 11 -38.65 -37.34 -13.97
CA HIS A 11 -38.17 -36.75 -15.23
C HIS A 11 -38.30 -35.22 -15.20
N LEU A 12 -39.46 -34.71 -14.81
CA LEU A 12 -39.72 -33.26 -14.71
C LEU A 12 -38.88 -32.58 -13.62
N ALA A 13 -38.64 -33.25 -12.49
CA ALA A 13 -37.74 -32.74 -11.45
C ALA A 13 -36.30 -32.66 -11.96
N LYS A 14 -35.84 -33.68 -12.68
CA LYS A 14 -34.51 -33.71 -13.31
C LYS A 14 -34.37 -32.61 -14.36
N GLU A 15 -35.39 -32.40 -15.19
CA GLU A 15 -35.44 -31.29 -16.15
C GLU A 15 -35.48 -29.92 -15.45
N GLY A 16 -36.21 -29.78 -14.34
CA GLY A 16 -36.24 -28.55 -13.55
C GLY A 16 -34.93 -28.26 -12.79
N THR A 17 -34.06 -29.26 -12.64
CA THR A 17 -32.70 -29.07 -12.08
C THR A 17 -31.72 -28.55 -13.14
N PHE A 18 -32.06 -28.65 -14.44
CA PHE A 18 -31.37 -27.90 -15.48
C PHE A 18 -31.77 -26.42 -15.35
N ILE A 19 -31.14 -25.75 -14.38
CA ILE A 19 -31.03 -24.30 -14.38
C ILE A 19 -30.44 -23.96 -15.75
N SER A 20 -31.17 -23.19 -16.57
CA SER A 20 -30.61 -22.62 -17.79
C SER A 20 -29.30 -21.94 -17.40
N ASP A 21 -28.28 -22.01 -18.23
CA ASP A 21 -27.00 -21.31 -18.02
C ASP A 21 -27.17 -19.78 -18.11
N GLU A 22 -28.34 -19.26 -17.72
CA GLU A 22 -28.54 -17.93 -17.20
C GLU A 22 -27.59 -17.77 -16.03
N THR A 23 -26.39 -17.33 -16.40
CA THR A 23 -25.31 -16.93 -15.54
C THR A 23 -25.94 -16.15 -14.39
N ILE A 24 -26.04 -16.80 -13.22
CA ILE A 24 -26.50 -16.13 -12.01
C ILE A 24 -25.42 -15.11 -11.68
N SER A 25 -25.61 -13.92 -12.24
CA SER A 25 -24.71 -12.78 -12.12
C SER A 25 -24.89 -12.24 -10.71
N PHE A 26 -24.14 -12.80 -9.78
CA PHE A 26 -23.99 -12.19 -8.47
C PHE A 26 -23.30 -10.85 -8.65
N VAL A 27 -23.96 -9.78 -8.20
CA VAL A 27 -23.32 -8.47 -8.13
C VAL A 27 -22.08 -8.62 -7.23
N PRO A 28 -20.87 -8.30 -7.74
CA PRO A 28 -19.67 -8.46 -6.94
C PRO A 28 -19.79 -7.60 -5.69
N SER A 29 -19.41 -8.17 -4.55
CA SER A 29 -19.40 -7.45 -3.30
C SER A 29 -18.47 -6.23 -3.40
N ARG A 30 -18.74 -5.20 -2.58
CA ARG A 30 -17.90 -4.00 -2.52
C ARG A 30 -16.41 -4.33 -2.29
N ASN A 31 -16.12 -5.38 -1.53
CA ASN A 31 -14.75 -5.84 -1.28
C ASN A 31 -14.13 -6.49 -2.52
N GLN A 32 -14.89 -7.25 -3.31
CA GLN A 32 -14.40 -7.83 -4.56
C GLN A 32 -14.08 -6.74 -5.59
N ILE A 33 -14.96 -5.74 -5.72
CA ILE A 33 -14.74 -4.58 -6.59
C ILE A 33 -13.46 -3.84 -6.15
N ARG A 34 -13.38 -3.46 -4.87
CA ARG A 34 -12.21 -2.75 -4.32
C ARG A 34 -10.92 -3.53 -4.52
N ASN A 35 -10.93 -4.83 -4.27
CA ASN A 35 -9.73 -5.67 -4.44
C ASN A 35 -9.34 -5.80 -5.92
N GLY A 36 -10.32 -5.85 -6.83
CA GLY A 36 -10.07 -5.83 -8.27
C GLY A 36 -9.43 -4.53 -8.73
N GLU A 37 -10.00 -3.39 -8.33
CA GLU A 37 -9.47 -2.06 -8.64
C GLU A 37 -8.07 -1.85 -8.05
N ASN A 38 -7.85 -2.26 -6.80
CA ASN A 38 -6.55 -2.18 -6.14
C ASN A 38 -5.45 -2.94 -6.89
N LYS A 39 -5.77 -4.12 -7.45
CA LYS A 39 -4.82 -4.88 -8.27
C LYS A 39 -4.41 -4.11 -9.52
N ILE A 40 -5.38 -3.53 -10.22
CA ILE A 40 -5.14 -2.73 -11.43
C ILE A 40 -4.26 -1.51 -11.09
N ILE A 41 -4.55 -0.82 -10.00
CA ILE A 41 -3.78 0.36 -9.56
C ILE A 41 -2.34 -0.03 -9.24
N ILE A 42 -2.13 -1.10 -8.47
CA ILE A 42 -0.77 -1.57 -8.11
C ILE A 42 0.01 -1.93 -9.37
N GLU A 43 -0.59 -2.65 -10.31
CA GLU A 43 0.06 -3.04 -11.57
C GLU A 43 0.48 -1.83 -12.40
N LEU A 44 -0.43 -0.86 -12.58
CA LEU A 44 -0.12 0.38 -13.29
C LEU A 44 0.99 1.18 -12.60
N TRP A 45 0.98 1.25 -11.28
CA TRP A 45 2.01 1.94 -10.50
C TRP A 45 3.35 1.21 -10.59
N GLN A 46 3.35 -0.12 -10.51
CA GLN A 46 4.57 -0.92 -10.66
C GLN A 46 5.18 -0.75 -12.06
N ASN A 47 4.37 -0.75 -13.11
CA ASN A 47 4.87 -0.54 -14.48
C ASN A 47 5.55 0.83 -14.61
N ARG A 48 4.89 1.90 -14.14
CA ARG A 48 5.49 3.24 -14.10
C ARG A 48 6.75 3.29 -13.23
N TRP A 49 6.75 2.57 -12.10
CA TRP A 49 7.90 2.48 -11.21
C TRP A 49 9.09 1.86 -11.94
N ASN A 50 8.88 0.73 -12.59
CA ASN A 50 9.90 0.00 -13.35
C ASN A 50 10.47 0.85 -14.48
N GLU A 51 9.63 1.51 -15.25
CA GLU A 51 10.02 2.38 -16.38
C GLU A 51 10.73 3.67 -15.94
N SER A 52 10.57 4.11 -14.70
CA SER A 52 11.17 5.34 -14.21
C SER A 52 12.70 5.24 -14.12
N ASN A 53 13.39 6.17 -14.80
CA ASN A 53 14.84 6.34 -14.75
C ASN A 53 15.34 7.27 -13.64
N LYS A 54 14.44 7.99 -12.94
CA LYS A 54 14.79 9.04 -11.97
C LYS A 54 14.86 8.58 -10.51
N ALA A 55 14.43 7.35 -10.21
CA ALA A 55 14.21 6.90 -8.84
C ALA A 55 15.26 5.90 -8.33
N ARG A 56 16.52 5.96 -8.80
CA ARG A 56 17.54 4.93 -8.52
C ARG A 56 17.74 4.67 -7.02
N TRP A 57 17.80 5.72 -6.21
CA TRP A 57 17.99 5.56 -4.76
C TRP A 57 16.70 5.11 -4.06
N THR A 58 15.53 5.63 -4.45
CA THR A 58 14.25 5.27 -3.84
C THR A 58 13.86 3.82 -4.15
N LYS A 59 14.23 3.32 -5.33
CA LYS A 59 14.09 1.89 -5.72
C LYS A 59 14.85 0.93 -4.80
N ILE A 60 15.92 1.38 -4.16
CA ILE A 60 16.66 0.57 -3.18
C ILE A 60 15.85 0.41 -1.89
N LEU A 61 15.11 1.45 -1.50
CA LEU A 61 14.29 1.47 -0.28
C LEU A 61 12.91 0.85 -0.49
N ILE A 62 12.32 1.07 -1.67
CA ILE A 62 10.99 0.62 -2.05
C ILE A 62 11.10 -0.13 -3.37
N ASP A 63 11.19 -1.45 -3.26
CA ASP A 63 11.36 -2.34 -4.41
C ASP A 63 10.07 -2.40 -5.25
N ASN A 64 8.92 -2.55 -4.59
CA ASN A 64 7.63 -2.73 -5.23
C ASN A 64 6.60 -1.69 -4.77
N ALA A 65 5.73 -1.28 -5.69
CA ALA A 65 4.56 -0.48 -5.42
C ALA A 65 3.62 -1.24 -4.49
N ASN A 66 3.14 -0.56 -3.46
CA ASN A 66 2.20 -1.08 -2.48
C ASN A 66 1.19 0.02 -2.13
N LEU A 67 -0.01 -0.41 -1.70
CA LEU A 67 -1.06 0.47 -1.19
C LEU A 67 -0.92 0.73 0.32
N ASP A 68 -0.05 -0.02 1.00
CA ASP A 68 0.24 0.22 2.40
C ASP A 68 0.76 1.63 2.60
N ARG A 69 0.20 2.31 3.60
CA ARG A 69 0.60 3.66 3.95
C ARG A 69 2.03 3.63 4.48
N LEU A 70 2.93 4.31 3.80
CA LEU A 70 4.27 4.55 4.33
C LEU A 70 4.18 5.46 5.56
N TYR A 71 4.70 4.99 6.69
CA TYR A 71 4.73 5.77 7.92
C TYR A 71 5.85 6.82 7.82
N GLY A 72 5.47 8.07 7.53
CA GLY A 72 6.41 9.18 7.38
C GLY A 72 6.64 9.88 8.71
N ASP A 73 7.73 9.53 9.40
CA ASP A 73 8.27 10.36 10.46
C ASP A 73 9.28 11.38 9.90
N PHE A 74 9.83 12.23 10.78
CA PHE A 74 10.80 13.25 10.38
C PHE A 74 11.98 12.66 9.60
N TYR A 75 12.53 11.53 10.03
CA TYR A 75 13.71 10.93 9.44
C TYR A 75 13.39 10.25 8.10
N MET A 76 12.26 9.55 8.02
CA MET A 76 11.77 8.93 6.79
C MET A 76 11.51 9.98 5.72
N ASN A 77 10.89 11.11 6.07
CA ASN A 77 10.65 12.19 5.11
C ASN A 77 11.96 12.79 4.58
N GLN A 78 12.98 12.92 5.43
CA GLN A 78 14.30 13.43 5.04
C GLN A 78 15.04 12.47 4.12
N ILE A 79 15.03 11.17 4.44
CA ILE A 79 15.57 10.11 3.56
C ILE A 79 14.83 10.12 2.22
N LEU A 80 13.50 10.22 2.23
CA LEU A 80 12.69 10.17 1.01
C LEU A 80 12.84 11.41 0.13
N ALA A 81 13.12 12.55 0.72
CA ALA A 81 13.40 13.77 -0.02
C ALA A 81 14.87 13.82 -0.48
N ALA A 82 15.70 12.84 -0.09
CA ALA A 82 17.16 12.88 -0.20
C ALA A 82 17.78 14.13 0.44
N HIS A 83 17.05 14.76 1.36
CA HIS A 83 17.52 15.86 2.20
C HIS A 83 18.11 15.21 3.44
N GLY A 84 19.43 15.04 3.50
CA GLY A 84 20.07 14.51 4.69
C GLY A 84 19.72 15.35 5.94
N VAL A 85 19.78 14.71 7.11
CA VAL A 85 19.61 15.37 8.41
C VAL A 85 20.92 16.09 8.76
N PHE A 86 21.27 17.10 7.99
CA PHE A 86 22.42 17.96 8.24
C PHE A 86 22.01 19.07 9.21
N SER A 87 22.75 19.22 10.31
CA SER A 87 22.51 20.22 11.35
C SER A 87 22.43 21.65 10.79
N GLU A 88 23.24 21.94 9.77
CA GLU A 88 23.31 23.22 9.08
C GLU A 88 22.03 23.56 8.31
N HIS A 89 21.40 22.57 7.67
CA HIS A 89 20.16 22.75 6.91
C HIS A 89 18.93 22.83 7.82
N GLN A 90 18.95 22.10 8.94
CA GLN A 90 17.89 22.13 9.94
C GLN A 90 17.88 23.41 10.77
N ALA A 91 19.05 24.04 10.99
CA ALA A 91 19.15 25.28 11.76
C ALA A 91 18.36 26.44 11.14
N GLY A 92 18.26 26.49 9.80
CA GLY A 92 17.44 27.49 9.09
C GLY A 92 15.95 27.14 9.05
N PHE A 93 15.59 25.86 8.97
CA PHE A 93 14.20 25.42 8.82
C PHE A 93 13.43 25.28 10.14
N PHE A 94 14.12 24.96 11.24
CA PHE A 94 13.49 24.68 12.54
C PHE A 94 13.52 25.84 13.53
N GLU A 95 14.08 26.99 13.17
CA GLU A 95 14.31 28.14 14.08
C GLU A 95 14.77 27.70 15.48
N LYS A 96 15.53 26.61 15.58
CA LYS A 96 16.17 26.23 16.83
C LYS A 96 17.35 27.18 16.98
N ARG A 97 17.06 28.37 17.50
CA ARG A 97 18.06 29.23 18.10
C ARG A 97 18.84 28.34 19.05
N CYS A 98 20.10 28.13 18.71
CA CYS A 98 21.07 27.40 19.49
C CYS A 98 21.36 28.23 20.76
N TYR A 99 20.42 28.25 21.69
CA TYR A 99 20.69 28.64 23.06
C TYR A 99 20.82 27.34 23.85
N VAL A 100 21.92 27.22 24.58
CA VAL A 100 22.29 26.11 25.46
C VAL A 100 23.00 24.95 24.76
N TYR A 101 24.22 25.17 24.27
CA TYR A 101 25.39 24.32 24.56
C TYR A 101 26.69 25.14 24.33
N MET A 102 26.75 26.32 24.95
CA MET A 102 27.98 27.11 25.12
C MET A 102 28.08 27.51 26.60
N ALA A 103 28.02 26.52 27.50
CA ALA A 103 28.16 26.77 28.94
C ALA A 103 28.85 25.61 29.67
N LYS A 104 30.02 25.17 29.17
CA LYS A 104 31.11 24.61 30.01
C LYS A 104 32.35 24.31 29.19
N LYS A 105 33.12 25.35 28.85
CA LYS A 105 34.54 25.22 28.52
C LYS A 105 35.23 26.58 28.57
N ARG A 106 35.24 27.20 29.74
CA ARG A 106 36.24 28.17 30.23
C ARG A 106 36.26 28.01 31.74
N ASP A 107 37.42 28.19 32.35
CA ASP A 107 37.71 28.13 33.79
C ASP A 107 38.37 26.84 34.32
N LEU A 108 39.32 26.28 33.56
CA LEU A 108 40.44 25.54 34.16
C LEU A 108 41.74 25.89 33.42
N CYS A 109 42.24 27.10 33.66
CA CYS A 109 43.65 27.48 33.48
C CYS A 109 43.85 28.85 34.17
N SER A 110 44.11 28.83 35.49
CA SER A 110 44.84 29.86 36.27
C SER A 110 44.65 29.63 37.77
N MET A 111 45.44 28.72 38.33
CA MET A 111 46.24 28.85 39.58
C MET A 111 46.71 27.47 40.02
#